data_AF-A0A0A2WYM5-F1
#
_entry.id   AF-A0A0A2WYM5-F1
#
_cell.length_a   1.000
_cell.length_b   1.000
_cell.length_c   1.000
_cell.angle_alpha   90.00
_cell.angle_beta   90.00
_cell.angle_gamma   90.00
#
_symmetry.space_group_name_H-M   'P 1'
#
loop_
_entity.id
_entity.type
_entity.pdbx_description
1 polymer ?
#
loop_
_entity_poly.entity_id
_entity_poly.type
_entity_poly.pdbx_seq_one_letter_code
_entity_poly.pdbx_strand_id
1 'polypeptide(L)' 'MQAIPDYPRQFILSTDTRNRWRWFLFDDGMKPVARAFTTYRTYDACIEGIRQAVGIAQGAAVWDAELQRWDEQALARE' A
#
# COMPACT_ATOMS: atom_id res chain seq x y z
N MET A 1 -24.81 11.35 6.77
CA MET A 1 -24.17 11.58 5.47
C MET A 1 -22.68 11.78 5.75
N GLN A 2 -21.84 10.75 5.60
CA GLN A 2 -20.40 10.93 5.81
C GLN A 2 -19.88 11.80 4.66
N ALA A 3 -19.26 12.94 4.99
CA ALA A 3 -18.53 13.73 4.02
C ALA A 3 -17.44 12.83 3.41
N ILE A 4 -17.36 12.79 2.09
CA ILE A 4 -16.21 12.18 1.42
C ILE A 4 -15.00 12.96 1.94
N PRO A 5 -14.00 12.31 2.56
CA PRO A 5 -12.80 13.02 2.97
C PRO A 5 -12.22 13.70 1.74
N ASP A 6 -11.74 14.95 1.87
CA ASP A 6 -11.15 15.71 0.76
C ASP A 6 -10.03 14.92 0.04
N TYR A 7 -9.45 13.94 0.74
CA TYR A 7 -8.46 13.01 0.23
C TYR A 7 -8.84 11.57 0.59
N PRO A 8 -9.32 10.76 -0.37
CA PRO A 8 -9.55 9.34 -0.16
C PRO A 8 -8.23 8.58 -0.02
N ARG A 9 -8.29 7.34 0.48
CA ARG A 9 -7.16 6.40 0.44
C ARG A 9 -6.64 6.25 -0.98
N GLN A 10 -5.37 6.55 -1.19
CA GLN A 10 -4.82 6.64 -2.54
C GLN A 10 -3.33 6.30 -2.57
N PHE A 11 -2.93 5.72 -3.70
CA PHE A 11 -1.52 5.62 -4.05
C PHE A 11 -1.08 6.88 -4.76
N ILE A 12 0.04 7.44 -4.32
CA ILE A 12 0.71 8.57 -4.98
C ILE A 12 2.05 8.10 -5.53
N LEU A 13 2.30 8.42 -6.80
CA LEU A 13 3.57 8.14 -7.46
C LEU A 13 4.45 9.38 -7.42
N SER A 14 5.74 9.17 -7.19
CA SER A 14 6.75 10.23 -7.18
C SER A 14 8.06 9.69 -7.75
N THR A 15 8.86 10.58 -8.34
CA THR A 15 10.21 10.28 -8.81
C THR A 15 11.26 10.85 -7.86
N ASP A 16 12.32 10.09 -7.61
CA ASP A 16 13.50 10.60 -6.92
C ASP A 16 14.43 11.41 -7.86
N THR A 17 15.54 11.92 -7.31
CA THR A 17 16.54 12.70 -8.06
C THR A 17 17.27 11.91 -9.16
N ARG A 18 17.09 10.59 -9.22
CA ARG A 18 17.65 9.68 -10.23
C ARG A 18 16.61 9.25 -11.26
N ASN A 19 15.46 9.93 -11.33
CA ASN A 19 14.32 9.59 -12.18
C ASN A 19 13.80 8.16 -11.93
N ARG A 20 13.90 7.68 -10.68
CA ARG A 20 13.35 6.38 -10.30
C ARG A 20 12.00 6.59 -9.65
N TRP A 21 11.02 5.80 -10.09
CA TRP A 21 9.65 5.86 -9.61
C TRP A 21 9.49 5.13 -8.28
N ARG A 22 8.67 5.68 -7.39
CA ARG A 22 8.25 5.05 -6.15
C ARG A 22 6.80 5.41 -5.88
N TRP A 23 6.05 4.44 -5.36
CA TRP A 23 4.71 4.67 -4.86
C TRP A 23 4.68 4.79 -3.34
N PHE A 24 3.69 5.54 -2.86
CA PHE A 24 3.35 5.75 -1.45
C PHE A 24 1.86 5.52 -1.29
N LEU A 25 1.44 4.88 -0.21
CA LEU A 25 0.04 4.72 0.15
C LEU A 25 -0.30 5.69 1.28
N PHE A 26 -1.37 6.43 1.09
CA PHE A 26 -1.92 7.35 2.08
C PHE A 26 -3.33 6.90 2.48
N ASP A 27 -3.65 7.04 3.76
CA ASP A 27 -5.00 6.85 4.29
C ASP A 27 -5.84 8.13 4.12
N ASP A 28 -7.09 8.06 4.57
CA ASP A 28 -8.03 9.17 4.67
C ASP A 28 -7.35 10.37 5.37
N GLY A 29 -7.27 11.51 4.69
CA GLY A 29 -6.61 12.71 5.23
C GLY A 29 -5.09 12.78 5.05
N MET A 30 -4.53 12.12 4.03
CA MET A 30 -3.13 12.28 3.59
C MET A 30 -2.07 11.84 4.62
N LYS A 31 -2.40 10.88 5.48
CA LYS A 31 -1.43 10.26 6.38
C LYS A 31 -0.71 9.09 5.68
N PRO A 32 0.64 9.08 5.60
CA PRO A 32 1.36 7.98 4.95
C PRO A 32 1.26 6.70 5.79
N VAL A 33 0.92 5.58 5.15
CA VAL A 33 0.78 4.26 5.80
C VAL A 33 1.74 3.22 5.24
N ALA A 34 2.09 3.31 3.96
CA ALA A 34 3.05 2.40 3.34
C ALA A 34 3.79 3.08 2.18
N ARG A 35 4.88 2.46 1.74
CA ARG A 35 5.62 2.86 0.54
C ARG A 35 6.29 1.66 -0.10
N ALA A 36 6.59 1.77 -1.40
CA ALA A 36 7.41 0.77 -2.06
C ALA A 36 8.79 0.68 -1.40
N PHE A 37 9.21 -0.54 -1.06
CA PHE A 37 10.55 -0.78 -0.51
C PHE A 37 11.63 -0.40 -1.54
N THR A 38 11.45 -0.83 -2.79
CA THR A 38 12.34 -0.54 -3.92
C THR A 38 11.83 0.61 -4.78
N THR A 39 12.66 1.07 -5.72
CA THR A 39 12.26 2.04 -6.75
C THR A 39 12.25 1.37 -8.13
N TYR A 40 11.33 1.80 -8.98
CA TYR A 40 11.12 1.30 -10.34
C TYR A 40 11.85 2.18 -11.36
N ARG A 41 12.18 1.60 -12.51
CA ARG A 41 12.83 2.34 -13.61
C ARG A 41 11.84 3.11 -14.46
N THR A 42 10.62 2.61 -14.58
CA THR A 42 9.57 3.19 -15.44
C THR A 42 8.30 3.44 -14.65
N TYR A 43 7.48 4.36 -15.16
CA TYR A 43 6.16 4.67 -14.60
C TYR A 43 5.26 3.43 -14.59
N ASP A 44 5.19 2.71 -15.73
CA ASP A 44 4.35 1.52 -15.86
C ASP A 44 4.74 0.43 -14.88
N ALA A 45 6.04 0.19 -14.66
CA ALA A 45 6.51 -0.77 -13.67
C ALA A 45 6.11 -0.37 -12.24
N CYS A 46 6.04 0.93 -11.95
CA CYS A 46 5.56 1.43 -10.66
C CYS A 46 4.05 1.18 -10.50
N ILE A 47 3.26 1.41 -11.56
CA ILE A 47 1.82 1.13 -11.59
C ILE A 47 1.54 -0.36 -11.41
N GLU A 48 2.27 -1.24 -12.11
CA GLU A 48 2.15 -2.68 -11.92
C GLU A 48 2.53 -3.09 -10.50
N GLY A 49 3.56 -2.47 -9.92
CA GLY A 49 3.92 -2.66 -8.51
C GLY A 49 2.81 -2.28 -7.54
N ILE A 50 2.05 -1.22 -7.83
CA ILE A 50 0.86 -0.83 -7.04
C ILE A 50 -0.23 -1.89 -7.18
N ARG A 51 -0.56 -2.30 -8.41
CA ARG A 51 -1.59 -3.33 -8.68
C ARG A 51 -1.27 -4.63 -7.95
N GLN A 52 -0.02 -5.05 -8.00
CA GLN A 52 0.48 -6.21 -7.27
C GLN A 52 0.34 -6.02 -5.74
N ALA A 53 0.73 -4.86 -5.21
CA ALA A 53 0.61 -4.58 -3.78
C ALA A 53 -0.85 -4.62 -3.31
N VAL A 54 -1.79 -4.06 -4.09
CA VAL A 54 -3.24 -4.14 -3.79
C VAL A 54 -3.71 -5.58 -3.78
N GLY A 55 -3.40 -6.36 -4.82
CA GLY A 55 -3.83 -7.75 -4.92
C GLY A 55 -3.27 -8.63 -3.79
N ILE A 56 -2.01 -8.42 -3.41
CA ILE A 56 -1.41 -9.14 -2.28
C ILE A 56 -2.04 -8.70 -0.96
N ALA A 57 -2.18 -7.39 -0.72
CA ALA A 57 -2.67 -6.86 0.55
C ALA A 57 -4.12 -7.30 0.85
N GLN A 58 -4.95 -7.48 -0.18
CA GLN A 58 -6.32 -7.96 -0.01
C GLN A 58 -6.41 -9.40 0.53
N GLY A 59 -5.40 -10.25 0.29
CA GLY A 59 -5.38 -11.64 0.73
C GLY A 59 -4.24 -11.98 1.70
N ALA A 60 -3.51 -10.98 2.20
CA ALA A 60 -2.36 -11.21 3.06
C ALA A 60 -2.81 -11.55 4.50
N ALA A 61 -2.37 -12.71 5.00
CA ALA A 61 -2.50 -13.04 6.41
C ALA A 61 -1.50 -12.23 7.26
N VAL A 62 -1.88 -11.91 8.49
CA VAL A 62 -1.00 -11.23 9.44
C VAL A 62 -0.32 -12.26 10.33
N TRP A 63 1.01 -12.25 10.37
CA TRP A 63 1.80 -13.02 11.32
C TRP A 63 2.17 -12.15 12.52
N ASP A 64 1.70 -12.52 13.70
CA ASP A 64 2.13 -11.94 14.97
C ASP A 64 3.44 -12.59 15.39
N ALA A 65 4.54 -11.86 15.24
CA ALA A 65 5.87 -12.33 15.56
C ALA A 65 6.15 -12.43 17.08
N GLU A 66 5.42 -11.67 17.90
CA GLU A 66 5.59 -11.68 19.36
C GLU A 66 4.90 -12.90 19.97
N LEU A 67 3.68 -13.19 19.51
CA LEU A 67 2.91 -14.37 19.95
C LEU A 67 3.18 -15.63 19.12
N GLN A 68 4.02 -15.53 18.08
CA GLN A 68 4.37 -16.60 17.15
C GLN A 68 3.14 -17.34 16.58
N ARG A 69 2.16 -16.58 16.10
CA ARG A 69 0.92 -17.14 15.53
C ARG A 69 0.38 -16.29 14.40
N TRP A 70 -0.47 -16.89 13.57
CA TRP A 70 -1.28 -16.16 12.60
C TRP A 70 -2.43 -15.43 13.31
N ASP A 71 -2.75 -14.22 12.87
CA ASP A 71 -3.96 -13.51 13.29
C ASP A 71 -5.18 -14.10 12.59
N GLU A 72 -5.96 -14.86 13.35
CA GLU A 72 -7.19 -15.51 12.89
C GLU A 72 -8.27 -14.50 12.46
N GLN A 73 -8.28 -13.26 13.00
CA GLN A 73 -9.23 -12.23 12.58
C GLN A 73 -8.88 -11.63 11.22
N ALA A 74 -7.59 -11.59 10.87
CA ALA A 74 -7.13 -11.16 9.56
C ALA A 74 -7.38 -12.23 8.48
N LEU A 75 -7.40 -13.50 8.86
CA LEU A 75 -7.69 -14.64 7.98
C LEU A 75 -9.18 -14.79 7.63
N ALA A 76 -10.09 -14.26 8.45
CA ALA A 76 -11.54 -14.54 8.36
C ALA A 76 -12.34 -13.55 7.51
N ARG A 77 -11.71 -12.60 6.81
CA ARG A 77 -12.42 -11.62 5.96
C ARG A 77 -12.45 -12.09 4.50
N GLU A 78 -13.50 -12.84 4.15
CA GLU A 78 -13.93 -13.10 2.77
C GLU A 78 -15.05 -12.13 2.34
#